data_AF-A0A9J5XA69-F1
#
_entry.id   AF-A0A9J5XA69-F1
#
_cell.length_a   1.000
_cell.length_b   1.000
_cell.length_c   1.000
_cell.angle_alpha   90.00
_cell.angle_beta   90.00
_cell.angle_gamma   90.00
#
_symmetry.space_group_name_H-M   'P 1'
#
loop_
_entity.id
_entity.type
_entity.pdbx_description
1 polymer ?
#
loop_
_entity_poly.entity_id
_entity_poly.type
_entity_poly.pdbx_seq_one_letter_code
_entity_poly.pdbx_strand_id
1 'polypeptide(L)'
;MYCDKLVGVGRDERILMKLFMRSLTGEALSWYIEQDPLKWDEKNAPDWFYIQNLKKKPSESFRDYAIRWRSEAARARPPMEESQMKDYFIRAQEPQYYDRMMLVAEKSFADIIKLGERIEEGIKNGTIINPRPRSYQQSSQLRNGVKSKRKQAQTQFLINVNRKRQPKIDSHTKSNI
;
A
#
# COMPACT_ATOMS: atom_id res chain seq x y z
N MET A 1 -42.55 -19.46 -6.27
CA MET A 1 -42.10 -20.83 -5.97
C MET A 1 -40.68 -21.05 -6.51
N TYR A 2 -39.69 -20.29 -6.03
CA TYR A 2 -38.29 -20.42 -6.46
C TYR A 2 -37.28 -20.25 -5.32
N CYS A 3 -37.60 -19.42 -4.33
CA CYS A 3 -36.76 -19.18 -3.16
C CYS A 3 -36.45 -20.45 -2.35
N ASP A 4 -37.38 -21.41 -2.30
CA ASP A 4 -37.20 -22.66 -1.53
C ASP A 4 -36.15 -23.61 -2.15
N LYS A 5 -35.84 -23.47 -3.45
CA LYS A 5 -34.80 -24.27 -4.13
C LYS A 5 -33.38 -23.75 -3.89
N LEU A 6 -33.22 -22.59 -3.28
CA LEU A 6 -31.93 -21.95 -3.03
C LEU A 6 -31.39 -22.21 -1.61
N VAL A 7 -32.20 -22.81 -0.72
CA VAL A 7 -31.89 -22.98 0.71
C VAL A 7 -30.70 -23.93 0.99
N GLY A 8 -30.24 -24.69 0.00
CA GLY A 8 -29.08 -25.60 0.13
C GLY A 8 -27.97 -25.40 -0.89
N VAL A 9 -28.13 -24.46 -1.83
CA VAL A 9 -27.10 -24.15 -2.83
C VAL A 9 -26.17 -23.15 -2.17
N GLY A 10 -24.95 -23.56 -1.82
CA GLY A 10 -23.94 -22.65 -1.27
C GLY A 10 -23.62 -21.48 -2.22
N ARG A 11 -22.58 -20.69 -1.92
CA ARG A 11 -22.12 -19.55 -2.76
C ARG A 11 -21.46 -19.98 -4.09
N ASP A 12 -21.92 -21.07 -4.70
CA ASP A 12 -21.46 -21.50 -6.02
C ASP A 12 -22.20 -20.70 -7.11
N GLU A 13 -21.51 -19.67 -7.60
CA GLU A 13 -22.01 -18.77 -8.63
C GLU A 13 -22.45 -19.51 -9.90
N ARG A 14 -21.82 -20.64 -10.25
CA ARG A 14 -22.17 -21.39 -11.47
C ARG A 14 -23.52 -22.08 -11.34
N ILE A 15 -23.83 -22.60 -10.15
CA ILE A 15 -25.13 -23.25 -9.89
C ILE A 15 -26.23 -22.19 -9.80
N LEU A 16 -25.95 -21.07 -9.13
CA LEU A 16 -26.85 -19.92 -9.05
C LEU A 16 -27.17 -19.35 -10.44
N MET A 17 -26.16 -19.20 -11.30
CA MET A 17 -26.33 -18.70 -12.66
C MET A 17 -27.21 -19.64 -13.52
N LYS A 18 -27.00 -20.96 -13.42
CA LYS A 18 -27.82 -21.97 -14.12
C LYS A 18 -29.27 -21.97 -13.64
N LEU A 19 -29.49 -21.79 -12.34
CA LEU A 19 -30.82 -21.64 -11.75
C LEU A 19 -31.46 -20.34 -12.22
N PHE A 20 -30.75 -19.21 -12.18
CA PHE A 20 -31.25 -17.93 -12.66
C PHE A 20 -31.71 -18.03 -14.12
N MET A 21 -30.88 -18.57 -15.01
CA MET A 21 -31.24 -18.81 -16.41
C MET A 21 -32.52 -19.65 -16.57
N ARG A 22 -32.70 -20.72 -15.79
CA ARG A 22 -33.91 -21.58 -15.84
C ARG A 22 -35.17 -20.90 -15.32
N SER A 23 -35.03 -19.79 -14.59
CA SER A 23 -36.17 -18.97 -14.13
C SER A 23 -36.62 -17.93 -15.16
N LEU A 24 -35.81 -17.67 -16.19
CA LEU A 24 -36.13 -16.73 -17.25
C LEU A 24 -37.06 -17.37 -18.29
N THR A 25 -37.99 -16.59 -18.81
CA THR A 25 -38.93 -16.99 -19.86
C THR A 25 -39.16 -15.84 -20.83
N GLY A 26 -39.50 -16.13 -22.08
CA GLY A 26 -39.81 -15.11 -23.10
C GLY A 26 -38.60 -14.24 -23.46
N GLU A 27 -38.84 -12.95 -23.68
CA GLU A 27 -37.81 -11.98 -24.10
C GLU A 27 -36.62 -11.90 -23.14
N ALA A 28 -36.84 -12.12 -21.84
CA ALA A 28 -35.76 -12.12 -20.84
C ALA A 28 -34.79 -13.29 -21.03
N LEU A 29 -35.29 -14.46 -21.46
CA LEU A 29 -34.44 -15.61 -21.77
C LEU A 29 -33.70 -15.38 -23.09
N SER A 30 -34.37 -14.83 -24.10
CA SER A 30 -33.73 -14.46 -25.37
C SER A 30 -32.60 -13.46 -25.16
N TRP A 31 -32.84 -12.38 -24.40
CA TRP A 31 -31.82 -11.41 -24.04
C TRP A 31 -30.63 -12.05 -23.29
N TYR A 32 -30.90 -12.97 -22.35
CA TYR A 32 -29.84 -13.66 -21.61
C TYR A 32 -29.00 -14.60 -22.48
N ILE A 33 -29.60 -15.29 -23.45
CA ILE A 33 -28.87 -16.16 -24.39
C ILE A 33 -28.07 -15.34 -25.40
N GLU A 34 -28.58 -14.17 -25.81
CA GLU A 34 -27.87 -13.21 -26.66
C GLU A 34 -26.69 -12.55 -25.93
N GLN A 35 -26.79 -12.36 -24.61
CA GLN A 35 -25.64 -12.01 -23.78
C GLN A 35 -24.74 -13.25 -23.62
N ASP A 36 -23.65 -13.30 -24.38
CA ASP A 36 -22.63 -14.33 -24.19
C ASP A 36 -22.05 -14.22 -22.75
N PRO A 37 -22.33 -15.18 -21.84
CA PRO A 37 -21.83 -15.11 -20.47
C PRO A 37 -20.29 -15.17 -20.42
N LEU A 38 -19.64 -15.72 -21.45
CA LEU A 38 -18.18 -15.72 -21.58
C LEU A 38 -17.65 -14.30 -21.85
N LYS A 39 -18.43 -13.45 -22.53
CA LYS A 39 -18.11 -12.03 -22.72
C LYS A 39 -18.31 -11.18 -21.47
N TRP A 40 -19.05 -11.66 -20.47
CA TRP A 40 -19.20 -10.94 -19.21
C TRP A 40 -17.87 -10.85 -18.46
N ASP A 41 -17.10 -11.94 -18.45
CA ASP A 41 -15.75 -11.97 -17.87
C ASP A 41 -14.77 -11.14 -18.71
N GLU A 42 -14.96 -11.05 -20.03
CA GLU A 42 -14.16 -10.17 -20.88
C GLU A 42 -14.46 -8.68 -20.65
N LYS A 43 -15.73 -8.30 -20.46
CA LYS A 43 -16.13 -6.90 -20.22
C LYS A 43 -15.71 -6.37 -18.84
N ASN A 44 -15.56 -7.24 -17.85
CA ASN A 44 -15.20 -6.86 -16.48
C ASN A 44 -13.74 -7.15 -16.13
N ALA A 45 -12.94 -7.61 -17.09
CA ALA A 45 -11.52 -7.82 -16.87
C ALA A 45 -10.81 -6.47 -16.63
N PRO A 46 -9.88 -6.39 -15.67
CA PRO A 46 -9.10 -5.18 -15.47
C PRO A 46 -8.29 -4.86 -16.73
N ASP A 47 -8.29 -3.59 -17.11
CA ASP A 47 -7.39 -3.11 -18.16
C ASP A 47 -5.95 -2.97 -17.63
N TRP A 48 -5.00 -2.83 -18.54
CA TRP A 48 -3.60 -2.69 -18.16
C TRP A 48 -3.30 -1.47 -17.31
N PHE A 49 -4.03 -0.39 -17.54
CA PHE A 49 -3.82 0.85 -16.84
C PHE A 49 -4.16 0.72 -15.35
N TYR A 50 -5.22 -0.01 -15.02
CA TYR A 50 -5.58 -0.36 -13.65
C TYR A 50 -4.46 -1.17 -12.97
N ILE A 51 -3.96 -2.21 -13.63
CA ILE A 51 -2.94 -3.11 -13.08
C ILE A 51 -1.64 -2.37 -12.78
N GLN A 52 -1.16 -1.53 -13.70
CA GLN A 52 0.05 -0.73 -13.51
C GLN A 52 -0.05 0.26 -12.34
N ASN A 53 -1.26 0.77 -12.10
CA ASN A 53 -1.53 1.75 -11.04
C ASN A 53 -1.91 1.12 -9.70
N LEU A 54 -2.06 -0.21 -9.64
CA LEU A 54 -2.38 -0.93 -8.42
C LEU A 54 -1.27 -0.71 -7.38
N LYS A 55 -1.58 0.01 -6.30
CA LYS A 55 -0.60 0.30 -5.23
C LYS A 55 -0.67 -0.71 -4.09
N LYS A 56 0.46 -0.83 -3.40
CA LYS A 56 0.57 -1.55 -2.12
C LYS A 56 -0.18 -0.78 -1.04
N LYS A 57 -1.02 -1.48 -0.28
CA LYS A 57 -1.75 -0.97 0.88
C LYS A 57 -0.79 -0.87 2.08
N PRO A 58 -0.99 0.09 3.00
CA PRO A 58 -0.15 0.20 4.20
C PRO A 58 -0.21 -1.03 5.12
N SER A 59 -1.31 -1.79 5.09
CA SER A 59 -1.57 -2.94 5.96
C SER A 59 -1.10 -4.28 5.41
N GLU A 60 -0.75 -4.36 4.12
CA GLU A 60 -0.32 -5.62 3.49
C GLU A 60 1.20 -5.69 3.40
N SER A 61 1.74 -6.91 3.44
CA SER A 61 3.18 -7.14 3.20
C SER A 61 3.53 -6.98 1.71
N PHE A 62 4.82 -6.85 1.38
CA PHE A 62 5.25 -6.81 -0.01
C PHE A 62 4.80 -8.08 -0.76
N ARG A 63 4.91 -9.24 -0.12
CA ARG A 63 4.53 -10.52 -0.70
C ARG A 63 3.03 -10.60 -0.99
N ASP A 64 2.19 -10.20 -0.05
CA ASP A 64 0.73 -10.21 -0.24
C ASP A 64 0.32 -9.28 -1.39
N TYR A 65 0.94 -8.09 -1.43
CA TYR A 65 0.76 -7.16 -2.54
C TYR A 65 1.17 -7.78 -3.88
N ALA A 66 2.33 -8.42 -3.97
CA ALA A 66 2.83 -9.00 -5.21
C ALA A 66 1.98 -10.18 -5.70
N ILE A 67 1.51 -11.02 -4.77
CA ILE A 67 0.57 -12.12 -5.08
C ILE A 67 -0.75 -11.56 -5.61
N ARG A 68 -1.30 -10.54 -4.94
CA ARG A 68 -2.53 -9.85 -5.36
C ARG A 68 -2.36 -9.22 -6.74
N TRP A 69 -1.26 -8.49 -6.95
CA TRP A 69 -0.95 -7.86 -8.23
C TRP A 69 -0.87 -8.89 -9.36
N ARG A 70 -0.15 -10.00 -9.15
CA ARG A 70 -0.02 -11.08 -10.14
C ARG A 70 -1.37 -11.73 -10.44
N SER A 71 -2.20 -11.95 -9.43
CA SER A 71 -3.55 -12.51 -9.60
C SER A 71 -4.46 -11.62 -10.43
N GLU A 72 -4.38 -10.29 -10.26
CA GLU A 72 -5.13 -9.33 -11.08
C GLU A 72 -4.58 -9.27 -12.51
N ALA A 73 -3.25 -9.26 -12.66
CA ALA A 73 -2.60 -9.25 -13.98
C ALA A 73 -2.91 -10.50 -14.82
N ALA A 74 -3.03 -11.67 -14.18
CA ALA A 74 -3.42 -12.91 -14.85
C ALA A 74 -4.86 -12.89 -15.41
N ARG A 75 -5.71 -11.97 -14.92
CA ARG A 75 -7.10 -11.79 -15.37
C ARG A 75 -7.26 -10.67 -16.39
N ALA A 76 -6.22 -9.87 -16.60
CA ALA A 76 -6.30 -8.67 -17.43
C ALA A 76 -6.45 -8.99 -18.91
N ARG A 77 -7.00 -8.03 -19.66
CA ARG A 77 -7.28 -8.17 -21.08
C ARG A 77 -6.66 -7.03 -21.90
N PRO A 78 -6.00 -7.34 -23.04
CA PRO A 78 -5.67 -8.68 -23.56
C PRO A 78 -4.81 -9.51 -22.58
N PRO A 79 -4.60 -10.82 -22.72
CA PRO A 79 -3.70 -11.58 -21.83
C PRO A 79 -2.24 -11.10 -21.94
N MET A 80 -1.45 -11.35 -20.89
CA MET A 80 -0.03 -10.97 -20.84
C MET A 80 0.85 -12.15 -20.53
N GLU A 81 1.99 -12.19 -21.21
CA GLU A 81 3.04 -13.17 -20.94
C GLU A 81 3.73 -12.89 -19.60
N GLU A 82 4.29 -13.92 -18.97
CA GLU A 82 4.94 -13.75 -17.66
C GLU A 82 6.10 -12.74 -17.70
N SER A 83 6.83 -12.65 -18.82
CA SER A 83 7.90 -11.66 -19.02
C SER A 83 7.38 -10.23 -18.94
N GLN A 84 6.27 -9.95 -19.62
CA GLN A 84 5.61 -8.64 -19.60
C GLN A 84 5.05 -8.35 -18.20
N MET A 85 4.43 -9.34 -17.53
CA MET A 85 3.93 -9.17 -16.16
C MET A 85 5.04 -8.75 -15.20
N LYS A 86 6.21 -9.40 -15.28
CA LYS A 86 7.38 -9.04 -14.49
C LYS A 86 7.85 -7.61 -14.77
N ASP A 87 7.98 -7.24 -16.04
CA ASP A 87 8.45 -5.92 -16.45
C ASP A 87 7.52 -4.79 -15.97
N TYR A 88 6.20 -4.98 -16.08
CA TYR A 88 5.23 -4.03 -15.54
C TYR A 88 5.23 -3.99 -14.01
N PHE A 89 5.32 -5.14 -13.35
CA PHE A 89 5.39 -5.20 -11.89
C PHE A 89 6.60 -4.44 -11.36
N ILE A 90 7.79 -4.64 -11.95
CA ILE A 90 9.03 -3.97 -11.54
C ILE A 90 8.91 -2.46 -11.76
N ARG A 91 8.46 -2.02 -12.94
CA ARG A 91 8.29 -0.59 -13.27
C ARG A 91 7.28 0.13 -12.38
N ALA A 92 6.30 -0.58 -11.82
CA ALA A 92 5.31 -0.01 -10.91
C ALA A 92 5.83 0.23 -9.48
N GLN A 93 7.00 -0.33 -9.12
CA GLN A 93 7.56 -0.22 -7.78
C GLN A 93 8.17 1.16 -7.49
N GLU A 94 8.33 1.45 -6.20
CA GLU A 94 9.06 2.65 -5.77
C GLU A 94 10.55 2.54 -6.15
N PRO A 95 11.26 3.68 -6.35
CA PRO A 95 12.65 3.68 -6.82
C PRO A 95 13.60 2.76 -6.03
N GLN A 96 13.42 2.73 -4.70
CA GLN A 96 14.19 1.88 -3.79
C GLN A 96 14.08 0.36 -4.04
N TYR A 97 12.96 -0.06 -4.65
CA TYR A 97 12.75 -1.44 -5.10
C TYR A 97 13.17 -1.61 -6.56
N TYR A 98 12.79 -0.66 -7.42
CA TYR A 98 13.00 -0.73 -8.88
C TYR A 98 14.44 -1.07 -9.25
N ASP A 99 15.43 -0.29 -8.79
CA ASP A 99 16.83 -0.48 -9.20
C ASP A 99 17.35 -1.88 -8.85
N ARG A 100 16.96 -2.38 -7.67
CA ARG A 100 17.40 -3.70 -7.18
C ARG A 100 16.66 -4.82 -7.89
N MET A 101 15.36 -4.65 -8.14
CA MET A 101 14.54 -5.65 -8.81
C MET A 101 14.87 -5.78 -10.29
N MET A 102 15.29 -4.69 -10.93
CA MET A 102 15.71 -4.71 -12.33
C MET A 102 16.88 -5.69 -12.56
N LEU A 103 17.78 -5.82 -11.57
CA LEU A 103 18.91 -6.77 -11.61
C LEU A 103 18.47 -8.25 -11.66
N VAL A 104 17.21 -8.55 -11.30
CA VAL A 104 16.65 -9.90 -11.30
C VAL A 104 15.42 -10.02 -12.20
N ALA A 105 15.20 -9.08 -13.12
CA ALA A 105 14.02 -9.06 -13.99
C ALA A 105 13.87 -10.33 -14.86
N GLU A 106 14.99 -10.94 -15.24
CA GLU A 106 15.01 -12.18 -16.02
C GLU A 106 14.68 -13.43 -15.19
N LYS A 107 14.77 -13.34 -13.86
CA LYS A 107 14.49 -14.46 -12.95
C LYS A 107 12.98 -14.73 -12.83
N SER A 108 12.62 -15.75 -12.05
CA SER A 108 11.22 -16.08 -11.84
C SER A 108 10.49 -14.98 -11.07
N PHE A 109 9.17 -14.89 -11.21
CA PHE A 109 8.36 -13.97 -10.40
C PHE A 109 8.54 -14.24 -8.90
N ALA A 110 8.77 -15.49 -8.51
CA ALA A 110 9.05 -15.87 -7.12
C ALA A 110 10.37 -15.28 -6.60
N ASP A 111 11.41 -15.21 -7.44
CA ASP A 111 12.69 -14.61 -7.06
C ASP A 111 12.57 -13.09 -6.89
N ILE A 112 11.78 -12.43 -7.75
CA ILE A 112 11.45 -11.01 -7.63
C ILE A 112 10.71 -10.75 -6.31
N ILE A 113 9.71 -11.58 -5.96
CA ILE A 113 8.98 -11.47 -4.68
C ILE A 113 9.93 -11.59 -3.49
N LYS A 114 10.78 -12.63 -3.48
CA LYS A 114 11.76 -12.85 -2.40
C LYS A 114 12.71 -11.67 -2.24
N LEU A 115 13.18 -11.08 -3.33
CA LEU A 115 14.02 -9.89 -3.27
C LEU A 115 13.24 -8.69 -2.68
N GLY A 116 11.99 -8.50 -3.08
CA GLY A 116 11.12 -7.46 -2.53
C GLY A 116 10.87 -7.61 -1.03
N GLU A 117 10.65 -8.83 -0.54
CA GLU A 117 10.56 -9.10 0.91
C GLU A 117 11.83 -8.68 1.64
N ARG A 118 13.01 -9.02 1.12
CA ARG A 118 14.31 -8.61 1.70
C ARG A 118 14.50 -7.10 1.68
N ILE A 119 14.02 -6.41 0.66
CA ILE A 119 14.08 -4.94 0.58
C ILE A 119 13.15 -4.32 1.62
N GLU A 120 11.91 -4.81 1.73
CA GLU A 120 10.94 -4.35 2.74
C GLU A 120 11.50 -4.51 4.16
N GLU A 121 12.12 -5.66 4.46
CA GLU A 121 12.78 -5.91 5.74
C GLU A 121 13.98 -4.98 5.97
N GLY A 122 14.82 -4.80 4.94
CA GLY A 122 15.95 -3.87 4.99
C GLY A 122 15.54 -2.41 5.20
N ILE A 123 14.39 -1.99 4.69
CA ILE A 123 13.82 -0.67 4.97
C ILE A 123 13.32 -0.60 6.42
N LYS A 124 12.61 -1.63 6.88
CA LYS A 124 12.06 -1.71 8.23
C LYS A 124 13.14 -1.68 9.32
N ASN A 125 14.26 -2.37 9.10
CA ASN A 125 15.38 -2.43 10.04
C ASN A 125 16.39 -1.28 9.87
N GLY A 126 16.21 -0.42 8.86
CA GLY A 126 17.06 0.75 8.60
C GLY A 126 18.36 0.48 7.84
N THR A 127 18.56 -0.74 7.33
CA THR A 127 19.73 -1.10 6.50
C THR A 127 19.64 -0.53 5.08
N ILE A 128 18.41 -0.29 4.58
CA ILE A 128 18.13 0.33 3.29
C ILE A 128 17.51 1.70 3.52
N ILE A 129 18.10 2.73 2.92
CA ILE A 129 17.59 4.11 3.00
C ILE A 129 16.30 4.19 2.18
N ASN A 130 15.20 4.52 2.87
CA ASN A 130 13.96 4.93 2.21
C ASN A 130 13.90 6.47 2.19
N PRO A 131 13.91 7.11 1.01
CA PRO A 131 13.88 8.57 0.89
C PRO A 131 12.56 9.19 1.36
N ARG A 132 11.50 8.40 1.62
CA ARG A 132 10.26 8.92 2.20
C ARG A 132 10.40 9.12 3.71
N PRO A 133 9.88 10.25 4.26
CA PRO A 133 9.89 10.46 5.70
C PRO A 133 9.08 9.37 6.43
N ARG A 134 9.64 8.84 7.52
CA ARG A 134 9.09 7.77 8.38
C ARG A 134 7.65 8.01 8.88
N SER A 135 7.12 9.21 8.73
CA SER A 135 5.79 9.62 9.22
C SER A 135 4.61 8.92 8.54
N TYR A 136 4.76 8.38 7.33
CA TYR A 136 3.65 7.72 6.62
C TYR A 136 3.44 6.23 6.98
N GLN A 137 4.37 5.61 7.70
CA GLN A 137 4.32 4.17 7.99
C GLN A 137 4.19 3.83 9.49
N GLN A 138 4.36 4.80 10.39
CA GLN A 138 4.52 4.54 11.82
C GLN A 138 3.22 4.62 12.65
N SER A 139 2.04 4.52 12.04
CA SER A 139 0.76 4.58 12.77
C SER A 139 0.25 3.23 13.30
N SER A 140 0.91 2.09 12.99
CA SER A 140 0.40 0.77 13.41
C SER A 140 1.17 0.07 14.54
N GLN A 141 2.28 0.61 15.07
CA GLN A 141 3.13 -0.15 16.02
C GLN A 141 3.58 0.59 17.30
N LEU A 142 2.92 1.66 17.74
CA LEU A 142 3.21 2.27 19.05
C LEU A 142 2.00 2.23 19.98
N ARG A 143 1.68 1.03 20.44
CA ARG A 143 0.99 0.84 21.72
C ARG A 143 1.69 -0.27 22.48
N ASN A 144 2.83 0.07 23.08
CA ASN A 144 3.36 -0.52 24.31
C ASN A 144 4.46 0.41 24.86
N GLY A 145 4.30 0.80 26.11
CA GLY A 145 4.86 2.03 26.66
C GLY A 145 6.34 1.99 27.01
N VAL A 146 6.97 3.17 26.93
CA VAL A 146 8.06 3.60 27.81
C VAL A 146 7.86 5.09 28.07
N LYS A 147 7.63 5.45 29.34
CA LYS A 147 7.70 6.84 29.83
C LYS A 147 9.16 7.31 29.73
N SER A 148 9.43 8.44 29.09
CA SER A 148 10.66 9.20 29.36
C SER A 148 10.45 10.70 29.18
N LYS A 149 10.54 11.41 30.32
CA LYS A 149 10.64 12.87 30.42
C LYS A 149 12.00 13.30 29.86
N ARG A 150 12.03 14.23 28.89
CA ARG A 150 13.11 15.21 28.75
C ARG A 150 12.71 16.37 27.83
N LYS A 151 12.25 17.47 28.44
CA LYS A 151 12.33 18.83 27.88
C LYS A 151 12.84 19.74 28.99
N GLN A 152 14.14 19.97 29.02
CA GLN A 152 14.78 21.09 29.73
C GLN A 152 16.21 21.22 29.18
N ALA A 153 16.33 21.85 28.02
CA ALA A 153 17.61 22.33 27.48
C ALA A 153 17.49 23.60 26.62
N GLN A 154 16.28 24.16 26.44
CA GLN A 154 16.08 25.37 25.62
C GLN A 154 15.74 26.63 26.43
N THR A 155 15.41 26.53 27.72
CA THR A 155 15.12 27.70 28.56
C THR A 155 16.32 28.31 29.27
N GLN A 156 17.51 27.67 29.22
CA GLN A 156 18.72 28.23 29.86
C GLN A 156 19.51 29.20 28.96
N PHE A 157 19.32 29.16 27.64
CA PHE A 157 20.08 30.00 26.70
C PHE A 157 19.56 31.45 26.60
N LEU A 158 18.27 31.68 26.86
CA LEU A 158 17.68 33.02 26.73
C LEU A 158 17.85 33.90 27.98
N ILE A 159 18.17 33.32 29.14
CA ILE A 159 18.37 34.07 30.39
C ILE A 159 19.79 34.68 30.46
N ASN A 160 20.78 34.02 29.84
CA ASN A 160 22.19 34.44 29.94
C ASN A 160 22.62 35.57 28.98
N VAL A 161 21.84 35.85 27.93
CA VAL A 161 22.16 36.94 26.99
C VAL A 161 21.78 38.31 27.56
N ASN A 162 20.76 38.39 28.41
CA ASN A 162 20.26 39.68 28.94
C ASN A 162 21.00 40.20 30.18
N ARG A 163 21.92 39.42 30.76
CA ARG A 163 22.70 39.83 31.94
C ARG A 163 24.04 40.51 31.61
N LYS A 164 24.45 40.51 30.33
CA LYS A 164 25.74 41.07 29.87
C LYS A 164 25.63 42.45 29.20
N ARG A 165 24.46 43.11 29.23
CA ARG A 165 24.25 44.43 28.60
C ARG A 165 23.68 45.49 29.56
N GLN A 166 24.31 45.69 30.72
CA GLN A 166 24.12 46.91 31.50
C GLN A 166 25.49 47.53 31.82
N PRO A 167 25.74 48.80 31.47
CA PRO A 167 26.96 49.50 31.86
C PRO A 167 26.93 49.90 33.34
N LYS A 168 28.11 49.83 33.99
CA LYS A 168 28.36 50.31 35.35
C LYS A 168 28.35 51.83 35.36
N ILE A 169 27.63 52.45 36.30
CA ILE A 169 27.84 53.84 36.71
C ILE A 169 28.36 53.79 38.14
N ASP A 170 29.56 54.32 38.34
CA ASP A 170 30.26 54.33 39.62
C ASP A 170 29.75 55.45 40.55
N SER A 171 29.61 55.05 41.82
CA SER A 171 29.69 55.75 43.10
C SER A 171 29.86 57.29 43.18
N HIS A 172 29.21 57.92 44.16
CA HIS A 172 29.78 58.57 45.38
C HIS A 172 28.61 59.29 46.11
N THR A 173 28.12 58.88 47.29
CA THR A 173 28.66 59.00 48.67
C THR A 173 28.37 60.34 49.37
N LYS A 174 27.70 60.24 50.54
CA LYS A 174 27.66 61.09 51.78
C LYS A 174 26.56 62.15 51.98
N SER A 175 25.62 61.79 52.87
CA SER A 175 25.20 62.36 54.18
C SER A 175 25.41 63.84 54.55
N ASN A 176 24.38 64.36 55.25
CA ASN A 176 24.28 65.49 56.20
C ASN A 176 24.30 66.89 55.56
N ILE A 177 23.41 67.83 55.92
CA ILE A 177 22.89 68.24 57.24
C ILE A 177 21.36 68.40 57.20
#